data_AF-A0A353Y1A4-F1
#
_entry.id   AF-A0A353Y1A4-F1
#
_cell.length_a   1.000
_cell.length_b   1.000
_cell.length_c   1.000
_cell.angle_alpha   90.00
_cell.angle_beta   90.00
_cell.angle_gamma   90.00
#
_symmetry.space_group_name_H-M   'P 1'
#
loop_
_entity.id
_entity.type
_entity.pdbx_description
1 polymer ?
#
loop_
_entity_poly.entity_id
_entity_poly.type
_entity_poly.pdbx_seq_one_letter_code
_entity_poly.pdbx_strand_id
1 'polypeptide(L)' 'MTYEAEDRADLVDQLSKLLSVTQDMGRKLANESHGRSYDRVREFNEILHLAREQLTAIEQEEKRMFLLERRRAPRSTFER' A
#
# COMPACT_ATOMS: atom_id res chain seq x y z
N MET A 1 5.92 -16.15 -16.16
CA MET A 1 5.07 -15.95 -14.96
C MET A 1 5.57 -14.83 -14.03
N THR A 2 6.69 -14.14 -14.32
CA THR A 2 7.23 -13.06 -13.45
C THR A 2 6.55 -11.70 -13.62
N TYR A 3 5.88 -11.46 -14.75
CA TYR A 3 5.28 -10.17 -15.10
C TYR A 3 4.15 -9.76 -14.11
N GLU A 4 3.28 -10.69 -13.73
CA GLU A 4 2.14 -10.38 -12.85
C GLU A 4 2.53 -10.01 -11.40
N ALA A 5 3.66 -10.50 -10.90
CA ALA A 5 4.13 -10.18 -9.55
C ALA A 5 4.81 -8.80 -9.51
N GLU A 6 5.54 -8.45 -10.57
CA GLU A 6 6.11 -7.10 -10.76
C GLU A 6 4.98 -6.07 -10.93
N ASP A 7 3.97 -6.39 -11.75
CA ASP A 7 2.79 -5.54 -11.93
C ASP A 7 2.02 -5.29 -10.61
N ARG A 8 1.89 -6.32 -9.76
CA ARG A 8 1.24 -6.17 -8.44
C ARG A 8 2.05 -5.29 -7.49
N ALA A 9 3.37 -5.46 -7.44
CA ALA A 9 4.24 -4.63 -6.61
C ALA A 9 4.18 -3.15 -7.05
N ASP A 10 4.18 -2.90 -8.36
CA ASP A 10 4.05 -1.56 -8.93
C ASP A 10 2.69 -0.93 -8.61
N LEU A 11 1.60 -1.71 -8.64
CA LEU A 11 0.28 -1.23 -8.24
C LEU A 11 0.21 -0.86 -6.76
N VAL A 12 0.81 -1.66 -5.87
CA VAL A 12 0.87 -1.36 -4.43
C VAL A 12 1.66 -0.07 -4.18
N ASP A 13 2.79 0.12 -4.86
CA ASP A 13 3.59 1.35 -4.77
C ASP A 13 2.80 2.58 -5.26
N GLN A 14 2.11 2.47 -6.41
CA GLN A 14 1.27 3.54 -6.94
C GLN A 14 0.13 3.92 -5.98
N LEU A 15 -0.56 2.93 -5.40
CA LEU A 15 -1.60 3.17 -4.40
C LEU A 15 -1.04 3.83 -3.13
N SER A 16 0.16 3.44 -2.71
CA SER A 16 0.83 4.00 -1.53
C SER A 16 1.15 5.47 -1.71
N LYS A 17 1.64 5.84 -2.90
CA LYS A 17 1.89 7.24 -3.29
C LYS A 17 0.59 8.06 -3.32
N LEU A 18 -0.48 7.52 -3.92
CA LEU A 18 -1.78 8.20 -3.97
C LEU A 18 -2.38 8.40 -2.57
N LEU A 19 -2.34 7.40 -1.70
CA LEU A 19 -2.81 7.51 -0.33
C LEU A 19 -2.00 8.53 0.47
N SER A 20 -0.68 8.60 0.25
CA SER A 20 0.17 9.60 0.92
C SER A 20 -0.24 11.03 0.55
N VAL A 21 -0.44 11.30 -0.75
CA VAL A 21 -0.94 12.61 -1.21
C VAL A 21 -2.34 12.89 -0.65
N THR A 22 -3.22 11.90 -0.64
CA THR A 22 -4.58 12.05 -0.12
C THR A 22 -4.59 12.34 1.38
N GLN A 23 -3.71 11.72 2.18
CA GLN A 23 -3.52 12.02 3.60
C GLN A 23 -2.98 13.44 3.82
N ASP A 24 -2.04 13.90 3.00
CA ASP A 24 -1.59 15.29 3.06
C ASP A 24 -2.72 16.28 2.80
N MET A 25 -3.58 15.98 1.81
CA MET A 25 -4.76 16.79 1.52
C MET A 25 -5.80 16.72 2.65
N GLY A 26 -6.03 15.53 3.23
CA GLY A 26 -6.93 15.34 4.36
C GLY A 26 -6.49 16.13 5.60
N ARG A 27 -5.18 16.19 5.87
CA ARG A 27 -4.60 17.02 6.94
C ARG A 27 -4.79 18.51 6.68
N LYS A 28 -4.56 18.98 5.45
CA LYS A 28 -4.82 20.38 5.07
C LYS A 28 -6.31 20.72 5.23
N LEU A 29 -7.19 19.83 4.78
CA LEU A 29 -8.63 19.99 4.94
C LEU A 29 -9.04 20.08 6.41
N ALA A 30 -8.40 19.31 7.30
CA ALA A 30 -8.65 19.38 8.74
C ALA A 30 -8.26 20.74 9.33
N ASN A 31 -7.12 21.29 8.88
CA ASN A 31 -6.63 22.60 9.32
C ASN A 31 -7.53 23.75 8.83
N GLU A 32 -8.10 23.61 7.63
CA GLU A 32 -8.99 24.60 7.01
C GLU A 32 -10.45 24.45 7.45
N SER A 33 -10.82 23.29 7.98
CA SER A 33 -12.18 23.04 8.46
C SER A 33 -12.34 23.58 9.88
N HIS A 34 -13.28 24.51 10.04
CA HIS A 34 -13.71 24.99 11.35
C HIS A 34 -15.21 24.70 11.55
N GLY A 35 -15.61 24.45 12.79
CA GLY A 35 -17.01 24.24 13.15
C GLY A 35 -17.57 22.90 12.65
N ARG A 36 -18.74 22.91 12.02
CA ARG A 36 -19.60 21.72 11.81
C ARG A 36 -19.00 20.60 10.95
N SER A 37 -18.00 20.88 10.12
CA SER A 37 -17.34 19.86 9.27
C SER A 37 -16.10 19.24 9.90
N TYR A 38 -15.58 19.80 11.01
CA TYR A 38 -14.33 19.34 11.62
C TYR A 38 -14.38 17.86 12.01
N ASP A 39 -15.45 17.43 12.68
CA ASP A 39 -15.59 16.03 13.11
C ASP A 39 -15.61 15.05 11.93
N ARG A 40 -16.27 15.42 10.83
CA ARG A 40 -16.31 14.60 9.61
C ARG A 40 -14.96 14.52 8.92
N VAL A 41 -14.20 15.61 8.94
CA VAL A 41 -12.85 15.63 8.37
C VAL A 41 -11.87 14.85 9.26
N ARG A 42 -12.06 14.87 10.57
CA ARG A 42 -11.32 14.03 11.52
C ARG A 42 -11.57 12.55 11.23
N GLU A 43 -12.84 12.13 11.12
CA GLU A 43 -13.23 10.76 10.77
C GLU A 43 -12.70 10.33 9.39
N PHE A 44 -12.77 11.22 8.39
CA PHE A 44 -12.20 10.96 7.08
C PHE A 44 -10.68 10.68 7.15
N ASN A 45 -9.93 11.46 7.94
CA ASN A 45 -8.50 11.23 8.12
C ASN A 45 -8.19 9.92 8.86
N GLU A 46 -9.04 9.50 9.82
CA GLU A 46 -8.93 8.18 10.47
C GLU A 46 -9.13 7.03 9.46
N ILE A 47 -10.11 7.16 8.55
CA ILE A 47 -10.32 6.17 7.48
C ILE A 47 -9.10 6.09 6.55
N LEU A 48 -8.52 7.22 6.16
CA LEU A 48 -7.31 7.25 5.34
C LEU A 48 -6.11 6.62 6.06
N HIS A 49 -6.02 6.77 7.37
CA HIS A 49 -4.99 6.12 8.17
C HIS A 49 -5.14 4.61 8.14
N LEU A 50 -6.34 4.09 8.43
CA LEU A 50 -6.65 2.66 8.38
C LEU A 50 -6.41 2.06 6.98
N ALA A 51 -6.78 2.78 5.92
CA ALA A 51 -6.52 2.36 4.54
C ALA A 51 -5.01 2.20 4.26
N ARG A 52 -4.18 3.08 4.79
CA ARG A 52 -2.71 3.01 4.64
C ARG A 52 -2.11 1.84 5.43
N GLU A 53 -2.61 1.56 6.63
CA GLU A 53 -2.19 0.40 7.42
C GLU A 53 -2.52 -0.90 6.67
N GLN A 54 -3.73 -1.00 6.10
CA GLN A 54 -4.14 -2.15 5.31
C GLN A 54 -3.27 -2.33 4.06
N LEU A 55 -2.94 -1.23 3.35
CA LEU A 55 -2.05 -1.30 2.20
C LEU A 55 -0.63 -1.75 2.58
N THR A 56 -0.15 -1.32 3.74
CA THR A 56 1.15 -1.77 4.28
C THR A 56 1.15 -3.27 4.56
N ALA A 57 0.06 -3.80 5.10
CA ALA A 57 -0.09 -5.24 5.32
C ALA A 57 -0.08 -6.03 4.00
N ILE A 58 -0.80 -5.53 2.98
CA ILE A 58 -0.81 -6.11 1.63
C ILE A 58 0.61 -6.14 1.05
N GLU A 59 1.36 -5.03 1.15
CA GLU A 59 2.74 -4.95 0.67
C GLU A 59 3.65 -6.01 1.33
N GLN A 60 3.49 -6.22 2.64
CA GLN A 60 4.25 -7.23 3.38
C GLN A 60 3.89 -8.66 2.95
N GLU A 61 2.61 -8.94 2.71
CA GLU A 61 2.12 -10.24 2.22
C GLU A 61 2.69 -10.54 0.83
N GLU A 62 2.61 -9.59 -0.11
CA GLU A 62 3.15 -9.74 -1.47
C GLU A 62 4.67 -9.97 -1.46
N LYS A 63 5.42 -9.19 -0.66
CA LYS A 63 6.88 -9.40 -0.47
C LYS A 63 7.19 -10.79 0.06
N ARG A 64 6.40 -11.28 1.03
CA ARG A 64 6.56 -12.62 1.59
C ARG A 64 6.31 -13.69 0.54
N MET A 65 5.24 -13.57 -0.25
CA MET A 65 4.90 -14.52 -1.31
C MET A 65 5.98 -14.58 -2.39
N PHE A 66 6.47 -13.43 -2.86
CA PHE A 66 7.58 -13.36 -3.82
C PHE A 66 8.84 -14.08 -3.32
N LEU A 67 9.21 -13.89 -2.05
CA LEU A 67 10.36 -14.59 -1.45
C LEU A 67 10.14 -16.10 -1.34
N LEU A 68 8.91 -16.55 -1.06
CA LEU A 68 8.57 -17.97 -1.01
C LEU A 68 8.61 -18.62 -2.40
N GLU A 69 8.11 -17.94 -3.42
CA GLU A 69 8.19 -18.40 -4.82
C GLU A 69 9.64 -18.52 -5.29
N ARG A 70 10.48 -17.53 -4.99
CA ARG A 70 11.93 -17.60 -5.31
C ARG A 70 12.66 -18.74 -4.61
N ARG A 71 12.22 -19.13 -3.41
CA ARG A 71 12.80 -20.27 -2.67
C ARG A 71 12.32 -21.62 -3.22
N ARG A 72 11.14 -21.68 -3.84
CA ARG A 72 10.55 -22.90 -4.42
C ARG A 72 11.01 -23.19 -5.85
N ALA A 73 11.59 -22.21 -6.56
CA ALA A 73 12.22 -22.46 -7.84
C ALA A 73 13.41 -23.43 -7.63
N PRO A 74 13.40 -24.65 -8.19
CA PRO A 74 14.55 -25.54 -8.08
C PRO A 74 15.75 -24.82 -8.69
N ARG A 75 16.88 -24.83 -7.98
CA ARG A 75 18.18 -24.61 -8.62
C ARG A 75 18.17 -25.51 -9.83
N SER A 76 18.13 -24.95 -11.04
CA SER A 76 18.36 -25.72 -12.25
C SER A 76 19.66 -26.46 -11.99
N THR A 77 19.54 -27.76 -11.76
CA THR A 77 20.65 -28.68 -11.72
C THR A 77 21.34 -28.52 -13.06
N PHE A 78 22.37 -27.68 -13.09
CA PHE A 78 23.41 -27.75 -14.10
C PHE A 78 24.11 -29.08 -13.86
N GLU A 79 23.50 -30.15 -14.35
CA GLU A 79 24.20 -31.39 -14.62
C GLU A 79 24.86 -31.28 -15.99
N ARG A 80 26.19 -31.17 -15.93
CA ARG A 80 27.24 -31.44 -16.93
C ARG A 80 27.40 -30.48 -18.11
#